data_AF-A0A0F4ZJZ4-F1
#
_entry.id   AF-A0A0F4ZJZ4-F1
#
_cell.length_a   1.000
_cell.length_b   1.000
_cell.length_c   1.000
_cell.angle_alpha   90.00
_cell.angle_beta   90.00
_cell.angle_gamma   90.00
#
_symmetry.space_group_name_H-M   'P 1'
#
loop_
_entity.id
_entity.type
_entity.pdbx_description
1 polymer ?
#
loop_
_entity_poly.entity_id
_entity_poly.type
_entity_poly.pdbx_seq_one_letter_code
_entity_poly.pdbx_strand_id
1 'polypeptide(L)'
;MFTPSIVFALLASSATALRIPKLDHIPTKLPRAEATATATTHHLFTGTATPISGSVVLNNPPARRDDASSSAAPVFITVSATVPAQTLIPADSFSSNASFSQYFANLYPWGTDLNGAARMTADQVTLADSTLTLNATPVTGQKPAEHGGSSIPINYFSGTVHAKQTFTVNKDERITYSGSFKAPVERGTWPAFWLTAVVGWPPEIDMAEWKGDGKISFNTFNTSSQVQAQNVEYANPDEWHDIRCETKDVNGEDVEAQFFMDGSLMATQVGKGYVGKAMYLIINLQMEGSSGSPGPTGIRNVTVVKT
;
A
#
# COMPACT_ATOMS: atom_id res chain seq x y z
N MET A 1 -17.13 -17.09 60.94
CA MET A 1 -16.91 -18.08 59.87
C MET A 1 -17.87 -17.71 58.74
N PHE A 2 -17.43 -16.83 57.84
CA PHE A 2 -18.22 -16.32 56.72
C PHE A 2 -17.32 -16.25 55.49
N THR A 3 -17.59 -17.10 54.51
CA THR A 3 -17.07 -17.03 53.15
C THR A 3 -18.02 -16.18 52.31
N PRO A 4 -17.54 -15.23 51.50
CA PRO A 4 -18.30 -14.74 50.36
C PRO A 4 -17.79 -15.39 49.06
N SER A 5 -18.73 -15.91 48.28
CA SER A 5 -18.55 -16.40 46.93
C SER A 5 -18.18 -15.25 45.98
N ILE A 6 -17.15 -15.46 45.16
CA ILE A 6 -16.78 -14.58 44.05
C ILE A 6 -17.63 -14.97 42.84
N VAL A 7 -18.43 -14.03 42.33
CA VAL A 7 -19.10 -14.13 41.02
C VAL A 7 -18.22 -13.39 40.01
N PHE A 8 -17.69 -14.13 39.03
CA PHE A 8 -17.03 -13.56 37.85
C PHE A 8 -18.11 -13.04 36.89
N ALA A 9 -18.16 -11.73 36.68
CA ALA A 9 -18.93 -11.12 35.59
C ALA A 9 -18.03 -11.04 34.35
N LEU A 10 -18.36 -11.81 33.32
CA LEU A 10 -17.76 -11.74 32.00
C LEU A 10 -18.30 -10.47 31.30
N LEU A 11 -17.51 -9.40 31.27
CA LEU A 11 -17.82 -8.20 30.48
C LEU A 11 -17.40 -8.45 29.03
N ALA A 12 -18.38 -8.78 28.18
CA ALA A 12 -18.23 -8.71 26.74
C ALA A 12 -18.04 -7.24 26.34
N SER A 13 -16.85 -6.90 25.85
CA SER A 13 -16.56 -5.61 25.23
C SER A 13 -17.19 -5.58 23.84
N SER A 14 -18.35 -4.94 23.72
CA SER A 14 -18.96 -4.63 22.43
C SER A 14 -18.13 -3.55 21.74
N ALA A 15 -17.41 -3.93 20.68
CA ALA A 15 -16.82 -2.99 19.74
C ALA A 15 -17.93 -2.21 19.02
N THR A 16 -18.23 -1.00 19.48
CA THR A 16 -19.09 -0.08 18.75
C THR A 16 -18.30 0.41 17.55
N ALA A 17 -18.59 -0.15 16.38
CA ALA A 17 -18.09 0.38 15.11
C ALA A 17 -18.49 1.85 14.98
N LEU A 18 -17.50 2.74 14.89
CA LEU A 18 -17.70 4.15 14.62
C LEU A 18 -18.39 4.27 13.25
N ARG A 19 -19.64 4.73 13.23
CA ARG A 19 -20.36 5.03 11.99
C ARG A 19 -19.66 6.16 11.25
N ILE A 20 -18.91 5.82 10.20
CA ILE A 20 -18.40 6.80 9.23
C ILE A 20 -19.62 7.29 8.40
N PRO A 21 -19.86 8.61 8.29
CA PRO A 21 -20.98 9.12 7.50
C PRO A 21 -20.85 8.73 6.03
N LYS A 22 -21.99 8.38 5.43
CA LYS A 22 -22.14 7.93 4.06
C LYS A 22 -21.76 9.05 3.09
N LEU A 23 -20.72 8.86 2.28
CA LEU A 23 -20.39 9.74 1.15
C LEU A 23 -20.90 9.13 -0.15
N ASP A 24 -22.10 9.54 -0.54
CA ASP A 24 -22.52 9.52 -1.94
C ASP A 24 -22.01 10.86 -2.55
N HIS A 25 -21.18 10.81 -3.59
CA HIS A 25 -20.59 11.94 -4.37
C HIS A 25 -19.29 12.61 -3.87
N ILE A 26 -18.20 12.33 -4.60
CA ILE A 26 -17.06 13.24 -4.78
C ILE A 26 -17.24 13.95 -6.15
N PRO A 27 -17.12 15.29 -6.25
CA PRO A 27 -17.32 16.01 -7.50
C PRO A 27 -16.25 15.67 -8.56
N THR A 28 -16.71 15.39 -9.78
CA THR A 28 -15.94 14.91 -10.95
C THR A 28 -15.16 15.98 -11.72
N LYS A 29 -14.80 17.12 -11.11
CA LYS A 29 -14.07 18.18 -11.83
C LYS A 29 -12.94 18.78 -11.02
N LEU A 30 -11.71 18.37 -11.34
CA LEU A 30 -10.52 19.16 -11.12
C LEU A 30 -10.31 20.11 -12.32
N PRO A 31 -9.88 21.37 -12.11
CA PRO A 31 -9.57 22.29 -13.20
C PRO A 31 -8.31 21.84 -13.96
N ARG A 32 -8.39 21.89 -15.29
CA ARG A 32 -7.33 21.53 -16.23
C ARG A 32 -6.21 22.56 -16.14
N ALA A 33 -5.01 22.14 -15.72
CA ALA A 33 -3.80 22.92 -15.94
C ALA A 33 -3.39 22.80 -17.42
N GLU A 34 -3.35 23.93 -18.12
CA GLU A 34 -2.78 24.01 -19.48
C GLU A 34 -1.26 23.93 -19.39
N ALA A 35 -0.67 22.88 -19.95
CA ALA A 35 0.76 22.78 -20.19
C ALA A 35 1.01 22.94 -21.69
N THR A 36 1.61 24.06 -22.07
CA THR A 36 2.11 24.35 -23.41
C THR A 36 3.32 23.46 -23.69
N ALA A 37 3.18 22.49 -24.60
CA ALA A 37 4.27 21.65 -25.05
C ALA A 37 4.71 22.07 -26.46
N THR A 38 5.98 22.49 -26.57
CA THR A 38 6.64 22.78 -27.85
C THR A 38 7.02 21.48 -28.54
N ALA A 39 6.47 21.23 -29.73
CA ALA A 39 6.71 20.03 -30.52
C ALA A 39 8.12 20.04 -31.15
N THR A 40 8.88 18.96 -30.96
CA THR A 40 10.03 18.62 -31.81
C THR A 40 9.75 17.26 -32.45
N THR A 41 9.75 17.25 -33.78
CA THR A 41 9.39 16.13 -34.65
C THR A 41 10.47 15.05 -34.64
N HIS A 42 10.10 13.79 -34.38
CA HIS A 42 10.91 12.63 -34.76
C HIS A 42 10.06 11.58 -35.49
N HIS A 43 10.65 11.05 -36.55
CA HIS A 43 10.06 10.25 -37.62
C HIS A 43 9.38 8.95 -37.17
N LEU A 44 8.21 8.66 -37.77
CA LEU A 44 7.51 7.38 -37.74
C LEU A 44 8.39 6.26 -38.32
N PHE A 45 8.46 5.13 -37.60
CA PHE A 45 8.76 3.82 -38.18
C PHE A 45 7.62 2.86 -37.81
N THR A 46 6.82 2.46 -38.80
CA THR A 46 5.76 1.45 -38.64
C THR A 46 6.38 0.07 -38.80
N GLY A 47 6.44 -0.69 -37.71
CA GLY A 47 6.85 -2.10 -37.70
C GLY A 47 5.78 -2.94 -37.01
N THR A 48 5.10 -3.79 -37.77
CA THR A 48 4.15 -4.79 -37.30
C THR A 48 4.90 -5.92 -36.58
N ALA A 49 4.71 -6.05 -35.27
CA ALA A 49 5.25 -7.17 -34.50
C ALA A 49 4.42 -8.44 -34.75
N THR A 50 5.05 -9.46 -35.33
CA THR A 50 4.52 -10.82 -35.47
C THR A 50 4.95 -11.61 -34.23
N PRO A 51 4.11 -12.42 -33.57
CA PRO A 51 4.53 -13.21 -32.42
C PRO A 51 5.47 -14.33 -32.87
N ILE A 52 6.70 -14.31 -32.36
CA ILE A 52 7.73 -15.32 -32.61
C ILE A 52 7.40 -16.53 -31.72
N SER A 53 6.81 -17.57 -32.29
CA SER A 53 6.80 -18.91 -31.67
C SER A 53 8.16 -19.57 -31.93
N GLY A 54 9.06 -19.50 -30.96
CA GLY A 54 10.31 -20.24 -30.99
C GLY A 54 10.09 -21.69 -30.56
N SER A 55 10.24 -22.64 -31.50
CA SER A 55 10.44 -24.06 -31.18
C SER A 55 11.93 -24.36 -31.18
N VAL A 56 12.49 -24.80 -30.04
CA VAL A 56 13.88 -25.27 -29.97
C VAL A 56 13.91 -26.72 -30.47
N VAL A 57 14.51 -26.93 -31.65
CA VAL A 57 14.84 -28.27 -32.16
C VAL A 57 16.29 -28.56 -31.73
N LEU A 58 16.47 -29.54 -30.84
CA LEU A 58 17.80 -30.07 -30.53
C LEU A 58 18.20 -31.06 -31.63
N ASN A 59 19.16 -30.66 -32.47
CA ASN A 59 19.81 -31.54 -33.42
C ASN A 59 20.81 -32.45 -32.69
N ASN A 60 20.58 -33.77 -32.71
CA ASN A 60 21.61 -34.75 -32.39
C ASN A 60 22.32 -35.23 -33.69
N PRO A 61 23.62 -35.54 -33.66
CA PRO A 61 24.42 -35.89 -34.85
C PRO A 61 24.19 -37.34 -35.33
N PRO A 62 24.65 -37.71 -36.54
CA PRO A 62 24.00 -38.77 -37.31
C PRO A 62 24.53 -40.20 -37.07
N ALA A 63 23.55 -41.11 -37.11
CA ALA A 63 23.51 -42.43 -37.74
C ALA A 63 24.29 -43.63 -37.15
N ARG A 64 23.50 -44.63 -36.74
CA ARG A 64 23.67 -46.02 -37.20
C ARG A 64 22.28 -46.60 -37.48
N ARG A 65 22.07 -47.11 -38.70
CA ARG A 65 20.86 -47.82 -39.13
C ARG A 65 20.77 -49.16 -38.41
N ASP A 66 19.59 -49.50 -37.90
CA ASP A 66 19.01 -50.84 -37.88
C ASP A 66 17.49 -50.69 -37.62
N ASP A 67 16.69 -51.45 -38.35
CA ASP A 67 15.23 -51.36 -38.46
C ASP A 67 14.48 -51.78 -37.18
N ALA A 68 13.58 -50.91 -36.69
CA ALA A 68 12.40 -51.31 -35.92
C ALA A 68 11.35 -50.17 -35.89
N SER A 69 10.17 -50.44 -36.45
CA SER A 69 9.00 -49.56 -36.37
C SER A 69 8.49 -49.50 -34.92
N SER A 70 8.73 -48.39 -34.23
CA SER A 70 8.02 -48.02 -33.00
C SER A 70 7.56 -46.56 -33.14
N SER A 71 6.24 -46.36 -33.16
CA SER A 71 5.61 -45.04 -33.12
C SER A 71 5.81 -44.44 -31.73
N ALA A 72 6.87 -43.66 -31.56
CA ALA A 72 7.05 -42.83 -30.38
C ALA A 72 6.27 -41.52 -30.59
N ALA A 73 5.18 -41.33 -29.85
CA ALA A 73 4.48 -40.06 -29.81
C ALA A 73 5.43 -38.95 -29.29
N PRO A 74 5.45 -37.75 -29.89
CA PRO A 74 6.29 -36.67 -29.40
C PRO A 74 5.83 -36.25 -28.00
N VAL A 75 6.71 -36.40 -27.02
CA VAL A 75 6.53 -35.83 -25.68
C VAL A 75 6.83 -34.34 -25.79
N PHE A 76 5.79 -33.52 -25.78
CA PHE A 76 5.94 -32.07 -25.70
C PHE A 76 6.28 -31.69 -24.25
N ILE A 77 7.54 -31.34 -24.00
CA ILE A 77 7.94 -30.70 -22.74
C ILE A 77 7.58 -29.22 -22.87
N THR A 78 6.49 -28.80 -22.24
CA THR A 78 6.19 -27.38 -22.01
C THR A 78 7.22 -26.83 -21.04
N VAL A 79 8.19 -26.08 -21.54
CA VAL A 79 9.05 -25.23 -20.72
C VAL A 79 8.27 -23.95 -20.43
N SER A 80 7.72 -23.82 -19.22
CA SER A 80 7.17 -22.56 -18.75
C SER A 80 8.33 -21.57 -18.59
N ALA A 81 8.44 -20.59 -19.49
CA ALA A 81 9.38 -19.49 -19.32
C ALA A 81 8.96 -18.66 -18.11
N THR A 82 9.80 -18.61 -17.07
CA THR A 82 9.61 -17.69 -15.94
C THR A 82 9.89 -16.27 -16.44
N VAL A 83 8.86 -15.43 -16.52
CA VAL A 83 9.06 -13.99 -16.74
C VAL A 83 9.71 -13.43 -15.48
N PRO A 84 10.89 -12.78 -15.58
CA PRO A 84 11.53 -12.20 -14.41
C PRO A 84 10.63 -11.11 -13.82
N ALA A 85 10.51 -11.09 -12.49
CA ALA A 85 9.76 -10.04 -11.81
C ALA A 85 10.36 -8.66 -12.13
N GLN A 86 9.51 -7.72 -12.52
CA GLN A 86 9.92 -6.34 -12.75
C GLN A 86 9.95 -5.58 -11.42
N THR A 87 11.08 -4.94 -11.12
CA THR A 87 11.18 -4.01 -9.99
C THR A 87 10.58 -2.66 -10.37
N LEU A 88 9.45 -2.30 -9.75
CA LEU A 88 8.74 -1.04 -10.03
C LEU A 88 9.33 0.16 -9.27
N ILE A 89 9.72 -0.05 -8.01
CA ILE A 89 10.49 0.90 -7.22
C ILE A 89 11.68 0.11 -6.66
N PRO A 90 12.94 0.52 -6.89
CA PRO A 90 14.12 -0.12 -6.32
C PRO A 90 14.16 -0.07 -4.78
N ALA A 91 14.92 -0.98 -4.15
CA ALA A 91 15.13 -0.99 -2.71
C ALA A 91 16.00 0.18 -2.22
N ASP A 92 16.89 0.68 -3.08
CA ASP A 92 17.73 1.85 -2.80
C ASP A 92 17.03 3.19 -3.08
N SER A 93 15.70 3.22 -3.22
CA SER A 93 14.94 4.45 -3.46
C SER A 93 15.08 5.48 -2.33
N PHE A 94 15.55 5.08 -1.15
CA PHE A 94 15.81 5.95 -0.01
C PHE A 94 17.30 6.28 0.19
N SER A 95 18.19 5.81 -0.68
CA SER A 95 19.65 6.00 -0.56
C SER A 95 20.11 7.47 -0.70
N SER A 96 19.35 8.30 -1.39
CA SER A 96 19.67 9.71 -1.60
C SER A 96 18.42 10.52 -1.96
N ASN A 97 18.49 11.84 -1.81
CA ASN A 97 17.40 12.73 -2.26
C ASN A 97 17.12 12.61 -3.76
N ALA A 98 18.14 12.31 -4.57
CA ALA A 98 17.98 12.11 -6.01
C ALA A 98 17.20 10.81 -6.29
N SER A 99 17.60 9.70 -5.67
CA SER A 99 16.90 8.41 -5.76
C SER A 99 15.47 8.53 -5.25
N PHE A 100 15.27 9.18 -4.09
CA PHE A 100 13.94 9.41 -3.52
C PHE A 100 13.06 10.20 -4.49
N SER A 101 13.56 11.33 -5.00
CA SER A 101 12.81 12.21 -5.89
C SER A 101 12.51 11.56 -7.26
N GLN A 102 13.18 10.48 -7.63
CA GLN A 102 12.82 9.73 -8.84
C GLN A 102 11.52 8.95 -8.66
N TYR A 103 11.28 8.39 -7.47
CA TYR A 103 10.18 7.46 -7.23
C TYR A 103 9.07 8.00 -6.34
N PHE A 104 9.36 8.98 -5.48
CA PHE A 104 8.44 9.54 -4.50
C PHE A 104 8.32 11.06 -4.62
N ALA A 105 7.19 11.57 -4.16
CA ALA A 105 6.95 12.98 -3.92
C ALA A 105 6.40 13.17 -2.49
N ASN A 106 6.65 14.34 -1.91
CA ASN A 106 6.10 14.71 -0.61
C ASN A 106 4.59 14.98 -0.70
N LEU A 107 3.93 14.94 0.47
CA LEU A 107 2.49 15.16 0.66
C LEU A 107 1.62 14.02 0.10
N TYR A 108 0.31 14.10 0.34
CA TYR A 108 -0.64 13.24 -0.36
C TYR A 108 -0.74 13.67 -1.83
N PRO A 109 -1.15 12.78 -2.75
CA PRO A 109 -1.38 13.12 -4.15
C PRO A 109 -2.38 14.29 -4.36
N TRP A 110 -3.25 14.53 -3.37
CA TRP A 110 -4.27 15.59 -3.37
C TRP A 110 -3.96 16.78 -2.46
N GLY A 111 -2.79 16.82 -1.80
CA GLY A 111 -2.39 17.95 -0.95
C GLY A 111 -2.03 17.55 0.48
N THR A 112 -2.35 18.42 1.45
CA THR A 112 -1.74 18.37 2.79
C THR A 112 -2.59 17.67 3.84
N ASP A 113 -3.90 17.53 3.63
CA ASP A 113 -4.82 17.16 4.70
C ASP A 113 -5.56 15.85 4.37
N LEU A 114 -5.96 15.12 5.42
CA LEU A 114 -6.77 13.91 5.36
C LEU A 114 -7.76 13.89 6.54
N ASN A 115 -8.16 12.71 7.00
CA ASN A 115 -9.15 12.45 8.04
C ASN A 115 -8.57 12.45 9.47
N GLY A 116 -7.40 13.03 9.69
CA GLY A 116 -6.75 13.14 10.99
C GLY A 116 -6.29 14.56 11.30
N ALA A 117 -5.72 14.75 12.50
CA ALA A 117 -5.38 16.04 13.06
C ALA A 117 -3.99 16.57 12.63
N ALA A 118 -3.28 15.88 11.74
CA ALA A 118 -2.01 16.34 11.19
C ALA A 118 -2.17 16.94 9.80
N ARG A 119 -1.54 18.11 9.61
CA ARG A 119 -1.31 18.73 8.31
C ARG A 119 0.08 18.35 7.80
N MET A 120 0.14 17.82 6.59
CA MET A 120 1.38 17.33 6.00
C MET A 120 2.23 18.46 5.47
N THR A 121 3.53 18.41 5.75
CA THR A 121 4.53 19.35 5.23
C THR A 121 5.79 18.60 4.77
N ALA A 122 6.47 19.13 3.76
CA ALA A 122 7.72 18.56 3.27
C ALA A 122 8.83 18.60 4.34
N ASP A 123 8.81 19.59 5.23
CA ASP A 123 9.81 19.77 6.29
C ASP A 123 9.76 18.65 7.35
N GLN A 124 8.66 17.90 7.41
CA GLN A 124 8.50 16.74 8.30
C GLN A 124 8.94 15.42 7.64
N VAL A 125 9.44 15.48 6.40
CA VAL A 125 9.99 14.34 5.66
C VAL A 125 11.51 14.48 5.63
N THR A 126 12.20 13.50 6.20
CA THR A 126 13.66 13.49 6.27
C THR A 126 14.22 12.18 5.72
N LEU A 127 15.39 12.28 5.07
CA LEU A 127 16.10 11.15 4.51
C LEU A 127 17.55 11.17 5.01
N ALA A 128 17.94 10.13 5.73
CA ALA A 128 19.30 9.96 6.24
C ALA A 128 19.62 8.48 6.31
N ASP A 129 20.87 8.09 6.01
CA ASP A 129 21.36 6.71 6.13
C ASP A 129 20.44 5.66 5.48
N SER A 130 19.98 5.95 4.26
CA SER A 130 19.02 5.12 3.50
C SER A 130 17.66 4.89 4.19
N THR A 131 17.32 5.72 5.17
CA THR A 131 16.10 5.63 5.97
C THR A 131 15.21 6.85 5.74
N LEU A 132 13.95 6.61 5.39
CA LEU A 132 12.91 7.63 5.37
C LEU A 132 12.37 7.80 6.80
N THR A 133 12.36 9.02 7.31
CA THR A 133 11.75 9.35 8.60
C THR A 133 10.68 10.42 8.41
N LEU A 134 9.46 10.10 8.82
CA LEU A 134 8.33 11.04 8.86
C LEU A 134 8.12 11.46 10.31
N ASN A 135 8.20 12.75 10.58
CA ASN A 135 8.07 13.31 11.93
C ASN A 135 6.66 13.88 12.13
N ALA A 136 6.18 13.90 13.36
CA ALA A 136 4.97 14.57 13.80
C ALA A 136 5.33 15.50 14.95
N THR A 137 5.06 16.79 14.78
CA THR A 137 5.34 17.83 15.77
C THR A 137 4.04 18.52 16.17
N PRO A 138 3.70 18.62 17.47
CA PRO A 138 2.53 19.37 17.92
C PRO A 138 2.58 20.83 17.47
N VAL A 139 1.41 21.37 17.11
CA VAL A 139 1.23 22.77 16.69
C VAL A 139 -0.12 23.29 17.17
N THR A 140 -0.23 24.60 17.34
CA THR A 140 -1.47 25.28 17.72
C THR A 140 -1.84 26.36 16.70
N GLY A 141 -3.11 26.75 16.66
CA GLY A 141 -3.56 27.90 15.86
C GLY A 141 -3.64 27.65 14.36
N GLN A 142 -3.60 26.38 13.92
CA GLN A 142 -3.76 26.04 12.52
C GLN A 142 -5.22 26.13 12.09
N LYS A 143 -5.43 26.53 10.83
CA LYS A 143 -6.76 26.43 10.20
C LYS A 143 -7.19 24.95 10.18
N PRO A 144 -8.44 24.62 10.54
CA PRO A 144 -8.98 23.26 10.39
C PRO A 144 -8.82 22.72 8.97
N ALA A 145 -8.69 21.41 8.86
CA ALA A 145 -8.86 20.68 7.61
C ALA A 145 -10.35 20.40 7.37
N GLU A 146 -10.71 20.14 6.11
CA GLU A 146 -12.05 19.70 5.74
C GLU A 146 -11.94 18.34 5.05
N HIS A 147 -12.63 17.34 5.59
CA HIS A 147 -12.65 15.99 5.02
C HIS A 147 -14.00 15.33 5.25
N GLY A 148 -14.57 14.74 4.20
CA GLY A 148 -15.86 14.04 4.29
C GLY A 148 -17.02 14.91 4.79
N GLY A 149 -16.98 16.23 4.55
CA GLY A 149 -17.95 17.19 5.06
C GLY A 149 -17.79 17.56 6.54
N SER A 150 -16.68 17.14 7.18
CA SER A 150 -16.37 17.44 8.56
C SER A 150 -15.15 18.37 8.66
N SER A 151 -15.24 19.33 9.59
CA SER A 151 -14.12 20.20 9.95
C SER A 151 -13.29 19.55 11.05
N ILE A 152 -11.99 19.38 10.79
CA ILE A 152 -11.06 18.64 11.65
C ILE A 152 -9.99 19.60 12.18
N PRO A 153 -9.89 19.80 13.51
CA PRO A 153 -8.81 20.59 14.10
C PRO A 153 -7.43 20.05 13.73
N ILE A 154 -6.52 20.93 13.34
CA ILE A 154 -5.12 20.57 13.08
C ILE A 154 -4.28 20.87 14.32
N ASN A 155 -3.77 19.79 14.92
CA ASN A 155 -2.98 19.80 16.15
C ASN A 155 -1.52 19.41 15.91
N TYR A 156 -1.17 18.96 14.69
CA TYR A 156 0.18 18.51 14.34
C TYR A 156 0.59 18.99 12.95
N PHE A 157 1.88 19.27 12.77
CA PHE A 157 2.51 19.13 11.46
C PHE A 157 3.11 17.73 11.36
N SER A 158 2.91 17.06 10.22
CA SER A 158 3.53 15.76 9.98
C SER A 158 3.96 15.51 8.54
N GLY A 159 4.44 14.32 8.24
CA GLY A 159 5.02 13.94 6.95
C GLY A 159 4.19 12.88 6.23
N THR A 160 4.12 13.03 4.91
CA THR A 160 3.60 12.02 3.98
C THR A 160 4.49 12.00 2.75
N VAL A 161 4.67 10.81 2.18
CA VAL A 161 5.20 10.62 0.83
C VAL A 161 4.28 9.71 0.03
N HIS A 162 4.23 9.91 -1.28
CA HIS A 162 3.53 9.02 -2.20
C HIS A 162 4.44 8.65 -3.37
N ALA A 163 4.25 7.45 -3.93
CA ALA A 163 4.92 7.07 -5.16
C ALA A 163 4.43 7.92 -6.33
N LYS A 164 5.35 8.37 -7.19
CA LYS A 164 5.02 9.15 -8.40
C LYS A 164 4.29 8.33 -9.45
N GLN A 165 4.57 7.03 -9.52
CA GLN A 165 3.80 6.10 -10.36
C GLN A 165 2.60 5.55 -9.60
N THR A 166 1.60 5.13 -10.34
CA THR A 166 0.43 4.43 -9.82
C THR A 166 0.57 2.93 -10.07
N PHE A 167 -0.19 2.14 -9.32
CA PHE A 167 -0.15 0.69 -9.39
C PHE A 167 -1.54 0.16 -9.75
N THR A 168 -1.59 -0.74 -10.73
CA THR A 168 -2.83 -1.37 -11.19
C THR A 168 -2.57 -2.87 -11.26
N VAL A 169 -3.40 -3.65 -10.57
CA VAL A 169 -3.40 -5.11 -10.77
C VAL A 169 -4.28 -5.38 -11.98
N ASN A 170 -3.69 -5.73 -13.12
CA ASN A 170 -4.46 -6.17 -14.28
C ASN A 170 -4.76 -7.67 -14.20
N LYS A 171 -5.54 -8.15 -15.17
CA LYS A 171 -5.88 -9.55 -15.32
C LYS A 171 -4.61 -10.42 -15.35
N ASP A 172 -4.61 -11.50 -14.58
CA ASP A 172 -3.51 -12.46 -14.45
C ASP A 172 -2.19 -11.85 -13.89
N GLU A 173 -2.22 -10.64 -13.34
CA GLU A 173 -1.06 -9.98 -12.73
C GLU A 173 -1.00 -10.14 -11.21
N ARG A 174 0.22 -9.99 -10.68
CA ARG A 174 0.54 -9.90 -9.25
C ARG A 174 1.47 -8.72 -9.01
N ILE A 175 1.25 -7.97 -7.92
CA ILE A 175 2.18 -6.95 -7.44
C ILE A 175 2.53 -7.26 -5.98
N THR A 176 3.81 -7.08 -5.63
CA THR A 176 4.29 -7.16 -4.24
C THR A 176 4.73 -5.78 -3.79
N TYR A 177 4.26 -5.39 -2.61
CA TYR A 177 4.62 -4.16 -1.92
C TYR A 177 5.30 -4.53 -0.62
N SER A 178 6.42 -3.89 -0.30
CA SER A 178 7.20 -4.20 0.90
C SER A 178 7.92 -2.98 1.46
N GLY A 179 8.15 -3.03 2.78
CA GLY A 179 9.03 -2.13 3.52
C GLY A 179 9.15 -2.59 4.97
N SER A 180 10.22 -2.19 5.65
CA SER A 180 10.38 -2.42 7.09
C SER A 180 10.13 -1.13 7.85
N PHE A 181 9.43 -1.24 8.97
CA PHE A 181 8.93 -0.10 9.72
C PHE A 181 9.35 -0.19 11.18
N LYS A 182 9.70 0.97 11.76
CA LYS A 182 9.53 1.23 13.20
C LYS A 182 8.44 2.26 13.35
N ALA A 183 7.37 1.90 14.05
CA ALA A 183 6.14 2.68 14.04
C ALA A 183 5.57 2.85 15.46
N PRO A 184 5.20 4.08 15.85
CA PRO A 184 4.62 4.34 17.16
C PRO A 184 3.19 3.78 17.22
N VAL A 185 2.83 3.30 18.40
CA VAL A 185 1.53 2.65 18.67
C VAL A 185 0.81 3.23 19.88
N GLU A 186 1.28 4.38 20.37
CA GLU A 186 0.62 5.09 21.46
C GLU A 186 -0.62 5.85 20.96
N ARG A 187 -1.54 6.16 21.87
CA ARG A 187 -2.79 6.85 21.53
C ARG A 187 -2.52 8.11 20.71
N GLY A 188 -3.23 8.22 19.60
CA GLY A 188 -3.16 9.36 18.68
C GLY A 188 -2.00 9.33 17.70
N THR A 189 -1.15 8.30 17.67
CA THR A 189 -0.24 8.11 16.53
C THR A 189 -0.88 7.20 15.50
N TRP A 190 -0.93 7.67 14.25
CA TRP A 190 -1.54 6.96 13.14
C TRP A 190 -0.64 6.84 11.90
N PRO A 191 0.50 6.13 12.00
CA PRO A 191 1.25 5.72 10.83
C PRO A 191 0.43 4.83 9.89
N ALA A 192 0.67 4.93 8.58
CA ALA A 192 0.06 4.05 7.60
C ALA A 192 0.96 3.79 6.38
N PHE A 193 0.85 2.57 5.83
CA PHE A 193 1.39 2.14 4.54
C PHE A 193 0.27 1.52 3.73
N TRP A 194 -0.15 2.17 2.65
CA TRP A 194 -1.45 1.88 2.06
C TRP A 194 -1.55 2.25 0.58
N LEU A 195 -2.58 1.69 -0.05
CA LEU A 195 -2.99 1.93 -1.42
C LEU A 195 -4.38 2.57 -1.43
N THR A 196 -4.60 3.57 -2.28
CA THR A 196 -5.94 4.14 -2.46
C THR A 196 -6.19 4.56 -3.91
N ALA A 197 -7.46 4.62 -4.29
CA ALA A 197 -7.92 4.90 -5.64
C ALA A 197 -7.34 6.20 -6.22
N VAL A 198 -6.92 6.13 -7.49
CA VAL A 198 -6.60 7.33 -8.28
C VAL A 198 -7.86 8.06 -8.72
N VAL A 199 -8.92 7.30 -9.04
CA VAL A 199 -10.22 7.82 -9.46
C VAL A 199 -11.33 7.11 -8.70
N GLY A 200 -12.23 7.91 -8.14
CA GLY A 200 -13.32 7.41 -7.30
C GLY A 200 -12.79 6.90 -5.95
N TRP A 201 -13.62 6.14 -5.25
CA TRP A 201 -13.26 5.36 -4.08
C TRP A 201 -14.40 4.39 -3.81
N PRO A 202 -14.14 3.11 -3.48
CA PRO A 202 -12.84 2.41 -3.50
C PRO A 202 -12.23 2.23 -4.91
N PRO A 203 -11.00 1.70 -5.07
CA PRO A 203 -10.25 0.78 -4.17
C PRO A 203 -9.47 1.42 -3.02
N GLU A 204 -9.25 0.65 -1.94
CA GLU A 204 -8.32 0.97 -0.84
C GLU A 204 -7.85 -0.30 -0.11
N ILE A 205 -6.53 -0.42 0.07
CA ILE A 205 -5.85 -1.53 0.76
C ILE A 205 -4.85 -0.93 1.74
N ASP A 206 -5.11 -1.08 3.04
CA ASP A 206 -4.17 -0.70 4.08
C ASP A 206 -3.28 -1.88 4.42
N MET A 207 -2.04 -1.83 3.92
CA MET A 207 -1.04 -2.88 4.15
C MET A 207 -0.50 -2.84 5.57
N ALA A 208 -0.54 -1.67 6.20
CA ALA A 208 -0.33 -1.50 7.63
C ALA A 208 -0.97 -0.19 8.08
N GLU A 209 -1.74 -0.24 9.15
CA GLU A 209 -2.34 0.92 9.79
C GLU A 209 -2.18 0.78 11.31
N TRP A 210 -1.35 1.61 11.95
CA TRP A 210 -1.13 1.55 13.40
C TRP A 210 -2.17 2.39 14.13
N LYS A 211 -2.89 1.80 15.09
CA LYS A 211 -4.16 2.35 15.62
C LYS A 211 -4.04 3.07 16.96
N GLY A 212 -2.81 3.34 17.42
CA GLY A 212 -2.58 4.03 18.69
C GLY A 212 -3.06 3.27 19.93
N ASP A 213 -3.26 1.97 19.84
CA ASP A 213 -3.70 1.12 20.94
C ASP A 213 -2.82 -0.13 21.13
N GLY A 214 -1.58 -0.09 20.61
CA GLY A 214 -0.66 -1.23 20.58
C GLY A 214 -0.78 -2.11 19.33
N LYS A 215 -1.76 -1.85 18.45
CA LYS A 215 -2.03 -2.73 17.30
C LYS A 215 -1.66 -2.13 15.95
N ILE A 216 -1.42 -3.04 15.03
CA ILE A 216 -1.39 -2.85 13.57
C ILE A 216 -2.64 -3.48 12.97
N SER A 217 -3.27 -2.80 12.01
CA SER A 217 -4.42 -3.29 11.26
C SER A 217 -4.06 -3.49 9.79
N PHE A 218 -4.62 -4.55 9.21
CA PHE A 218 -4.58 -4.86 7.78
C PHE A 218 -5.99 -4.76 7.23
N ASN A 219 -6.23 -3.86 6.28
CA ASN A 219 -7.59 -3.55 5.82
C ASN A 219 -7.75 -3.62 4.29
N THR A 220 -8.94 -3.99 3.84
CA THR A 220 -9.40 -3.86 2.45
C THR A 220 -10.82 -3.33 2.43
N PHE A 221 -11.06 -2.20 1.76
CA PHE A 221 -12.35 -1.49 1.78
C PHE A 221 -13.16 -1.70 0.50
N ASN A 222 -14.30 -2.36 0.58
CA ASN A 222 -15.24 -2.45 -0.55
C ASN A 222 -16.28 -1.34 -0.53
N THR A 223 -16.55 -0.77 0.64
CA THR A 223 -17.24 0.51 0.87
C THR A 223 -16.83 1.05 2.25
N SER A 224 -17.35 2.20 2.67
CA SER A 224 -17.13 2.73 4.04
C SER A 224 -17.72 1.86 5.16
N SER A 225 -18.62 0.92 4.83
CA SER A 225 -19.24 -0.01 5.78
C SER A 225 -18.93 -1.47 5.51
N GLN A 226 -18.25 -1.77 4.41
CA GLN A 226 -17.83 -3.13 4.04
C GLN A 226 -16.31 -3.17 4.01
N VAL A 227 -15.73 -3.44 5.18
CA VAL A 227 -14.29 -3.48 5.39
C VAL A 227 -13.93 -4.87 5.90
N GLN A 228 -12.96 -5.50 5.25
CA GLN A 228 -12.27 -6.64 5.84
C GLN A 228 -11.10 -6.06 6.65
N ALA A 229 -11.03 -6.35 7.94
CA ALA A 229 -10.01 -5.82 8.83
C ALA A 229 -9.47 -6.94 9.72
N GLN A 230 -8.15 -6.98 9.88
CA GLN A 230 -7.47 -7.86 10.83
C GLN A 230 -6.55 -7.00 11.70
N ASN A 231 -6.86 -6.92 12.99
CA ASN A 231 -5.98 -6.29 13.97
C ASN A 231 -5.04 -7.33 14.59
N VAL A 232 -3.77 -6.98 14.74
CA VAL A 232 -2.74 -7.81 15.37
C VAL A 232 -1.96 -6.94 16.35
N GLU A 233 -1.51 -7.52 17.46
CA GLU A 233 -0.58 -6.84 18.37
C GLU A 233 0.73 -6.52 17.65
N TYR A 234 1.20 -5.28 17.79
CA TYR A 234 2.47 -4.84 17.24
C TYR A 234 3.49 -4.70 18.37
N ALA A 235 4.15 -5.81 18.68
CA ALA A 235 5.15 -5.88 19.75
C ALA A 235 6.43 -5.13 19.34
N ASN A 236 7.18 -4.63 20.33
CA ASN A 236 8.49 -4.00 20.15
C ASN A 236 8.52 -2.89 19.06
N PRO A 237 7.71 -1.82 19.19
CA PRO A 237 7.58 -0.78 18.14
C PRO A 237 8.87 -0.02 17.77
N ASP A 238 9.93 -0.18 18.58
CA ASP A 238 11.27 0.40 18.35
C ASP A 238 12.20 -0.53 17.53
N GLU A 239 11.78 -1.77 17.25
CA GLU A 239 12.45 -2.74 16.38
C GLU A 239 11.92 -2.66 14.94
N TRP A 240 12.70 -3.17 14.00
CA TRP A 240 12.28 -3.23 12.59
C TRP A 240 11.32 -4.39 12.38
N HIS A 241 10.17 -4.11 11.77
CA HIS A 241 9.21 -5.13 11.35
C HIS A 241 8.98 -5.07 9.84
N ASP A 242 9.08 -6.22 9.18
CA ASP A 242 8.87 -6.33 7.74
C ASP A 242 7.38 -6.42 7.42
N ILE A 243 6.87 -5.44 6.69
CA ILE A 243 5.51 -5.45 6.17
C ILE A 243 5.57 -5.77 4.68
N ARG A 244 4.82 -6.80 4.26
CA ARG A 244 4.67 -7.17 2.86
C ARG A 244 3.21 -7.40 2.52
N CYS A 245 2.76 -6.88 1.39
CA CYS A 245 1.46 -7.19 0.82
C CYS A 245 1.64 -7.72 -0.60
N GLU A 246 1.01 -8.85 -0.89
CA GLU A 246 0.90 -9.36 -2.26
C GLU A 246 -0.53 -9.22 -2.75
N THR A 247 -0.69 -8.50 -3.86
CA THR A 247 -1.97 -8.37 -4.54
C THR A 247 -1.96 -9.19 -5.81
N LYS A 248 -3.06 -9.88 -6.12
CA LYS A 248 -3.20 -10.66 -7.36
C LYS A 248 -4.63 -10.67 -7.86
N ASP A 249 -4.79 -10.75 -9.18
CA ASP A 249 -6.06 -11.13 -9.78
C ASP A 249 -6.47 -12.55 -9.35
N VAL A 250 -7.75 -12.76 -9.03
CA VAL A 250 -8.30 -14.08 -8.69
C VAL A 250 -9.42 -14.57 -9.62
N ASN A 251 -10.02 -13.70 -10.43
CA ASN A 251 -11.17 -14.07 -11.29
C ASN A 251 -11.39 -13.15 -12.51
N GLY A 252 -10.46 -12.24 -12.81
CA GLY A 252 -10.56 -11.20 -13.82
C GLY A 252 -11.31 -9.94 -13.37
N GLU A 253 -11.75 -9.86 -12.11
CA GLU A 253 -12.57 -8.76 -11.57
C GLU A 253 -12.07 -8.29 -10.19
N ASP A 254 -11.83 -9.24 -9.28
CA ASP A 254 -11.44 -9.02 -7.89
C ASP A 254 -9.92 -9.13 -7.70
N VAL A 255 -9.40 -8.41 -6.71
CA VAL A 255 -8.01 -8.51 -6.27
C VAL A 255 -7.97 -9.14 -4.89
N GLU A 256 -7.25 -10.25 -4.74
CA GLU A 256 -6.87 -10.79 -3.44
C GLU A 256 -5.65 -10.03 -2.91
N ALA A 257 -5.68 -9.64 -1.64
CA ALA A 257 -4.58 -9.04 -0.91
C ALA A 257 -4.15 -9.98 0.23
N GLN A 258 -2.90 -10.43 0.19
CA GLN A 258 -2.27 -11.25 1.22
C GLN A 258 -1.30 -10.39 2.03
N PHE A 259 -1.56 -10.26 3.33
CA PHE A 259 -0.80 -9.39 4.22
C PHE A 259 0.15 -10.20 5.08
N PHE A 260 1.40 -9.77 5.15
CA PHE A 260 2.46 -10.42 5.91
C PHE A 260 3.13 -9.43 6.85
N MET A 261 3.45 -9.90 8.04
CA MET A 261 4.29 -9.22 9.02
C MET A 261 5.40 -10.18 9.46
N ASP A 262 6.65 -9.77 9.36
CA ASP A 262 7.83 -10.57 9.73
C ASP A 262 7.83 -11.96 9.06
N GLY A 263 7.49 -11.98 7.77
CA GLY A 263 7.38 -13.19 6.95
C GLY A 263 6.13 -14.05 7.21
N SER A 264 5.38 -13.80 8.27
CA SER A 264 4.19 -14.57 8.64
C SER A 264 2.93 -14.00 7.98
N LEU A 265 2.07 -14.85 7.42
CA LEU A 265 0.78 -14.44 6.82
C LEU A 265 -0.19 -14.04 7.94
N MET A 266 -0.60 -12.77 7.95
CA MET A 266 -1.54 -12.21 8.93
C MET A 266 -2.99 -12.33 8.47
N ALA A 267 -3.25 -12.05 7.19
CA ALA A 267 -4.59 -12.08 6.62
C ALA A 267 -4.56 -12.31 5.10
N THR A 268 -5.66 -12.83 4.57
CA THR A 268 -5.99 -12.80 3.14
C THR A 268 -7.37 -12.18 3.00
N GLN A 269 -7.47 -11.12 2.20
CA GLN A 269 -8.70 -10.34 2.02
C GLN A 269 -8.95 -10.09 0.53
N VAL A 270 -10.13 -9.62 0.18
CA VAL A 270 -10.54 -9.43 -1.22
C VAL A 270 -11.12 -8.04 -1.46
N GLY A 271 -10.47 -7.30 -2.37
CA GLY A 271 -10.98 -6.06 -2.96
C GLY A 271 -11.86 -6.37 -4.16
N LYS A 272 -13.15 -6.04 -4.06
CA LYS A 272 -14.18 -6.34 -5.05
C LYS A 272 -14.14 -5.38 -6.22
N GLY A 273 -13.99 -5.92 -7.43
CA GLY A 273 -13.89 -5.12 -8.65
C GLY A 273 -12.62 -4.27 -8.74
N TYR A 274 -11.53 -4.66 -8.09
CA TYR A 274 -10.29 -3.88 -8.04
C TYR A 274 -9.41 -4.06 -9.30
N VAL A 275 -9.61 -5.12 -10.08
CA VAL A 275 -8.82 -5.37 -11.29
C VAL A 275 -8.96 -4.19 -12.25
N GLY A 276 -7.83 -3.72 -12.78
CA GLY A 276 -7.78 -2.58 -13.72
C GLY A 276 -7.98 -1.20 -13.07
N LYS A 277 -8.16 -1.10 -11.75
CA LYS A 277 -8.24 0.18 -11.04
C LYS A 277 -6.87 0.64 -10.55
N ALA A 278 -6.43 1.80 -11.00
CA ALA A 278 -5.17 2.40 -10.58
C ALA A 278 -5.24 2.92 -9.13
N MET A 279 -4.19 2.67 -8.37
CA MET A 279 -4.03 3.10 -6.98
C MET A 279 -2.72 3.87 -6.77
N TYR A 280 -2.77 4.89 -5.91
CA TYR A 280 -1.58 5.52 -5.33
C TYR A 280 -0.99 4.64 -4.24
N LEU A 281 0.33 4.63 -4.09
CA LEU A 281 1.04 4.07 -2.95
C LEU A 281 1.47 5.20 -2.01
N ILE A 282 1.10 5.11 -0.73
CA ILE A 282 1.28 6.19 0.24
C ILE A 282 1.91 5.64 1.53
N ILE A 283 2.86 6.41 2.08
CA ILE A 283 3.40 6.23 3.43
C ILE A 283 3.19 7.55 4.17
N ASN A 284 2.52 7.52 5.32
CA ASN A 284 2.33 8.72 6.13
C ASN A 284 2.44 8.47 7.62
N LEU A 285 2.62 9.56 8.36
CA LEU A 285 2.35 9.64 9.79
C LEU A 285 1.17 10.59 10.00
N GLN A 286 -0.04 10.04 10.07
CA GLN A 286 -1.20 10.82 10.49
C GLN A 286 -1.24 10.82 12.02
N MET A 287 -2.00 11.75 12.60
CA MET A 287 -2.19 11.86 14.04
C MET A 287 -3.68 11.90 14.36
N GLU A 288 -4.04 11.32 15.49
CA GLU A 288 -5.40 11.21 16.00
C GLU A 288 -6.36 10.51 15.04
N GLY A 289 -7.63 10.93 14.95
CA GLY A 289 -8.63 10.30 14.11
C GLY A 289 -8.92 8.88 14.56
N SER A 290 -8.70 7.90 13.70
CA SER A 290 -8.97 6.49 14.02
C SER A 290 -8.02 5.91 15.08
N SER A 291 -6.90 6.60 15.37
CA SER A 291 -5.96 6.25 16.44
C SER A 291 -6.31 6.83 17.82
N GLY A 292 -7.43 7.57 17.90
CA GLY A 292 -7.93 8.18 19.11
C GLY A 292 -7.30 9.55 19.44
N SER A 293 -7.92 10.24 20.40
CA SER A 293 -7.48 11.56 20.90
C SER A 293 -7.57 11.59 22.45
N PRO A 294 -6.81 12.46 23.14
CA PRO A 294 -5.77 13.34 22.59
C PRO A 294 -4.53 12.54 22.15
N GLY A 295 -3.83 13.06 21.16
CA GLY A 295 -2.52 12.55 20.78
C GLY A 295 -1.37 13.03 21.69
N PRO A 296 -0.14 12.63 21.37
CA PRO A 296 1.05 12.88 22.17
C PRO A 296 1.49 14.34 22.15
N THR A 297 2.02 14.86 23.26
CA THR A 297 2.53 16.24 23.34
C THR A 297 4.00 16.39 22.93
N GLY A 298 4.67 15.29 22.59
CA GLY A 298 6.08 15.29 22.14
C GLY A 298 6.18 14.90 20.67
N ILE A 299 7.38 15.07 20.09
CA ILE A 299 7.65 14.64 18.71
C ILE A 299 7.49 13.12 18.63
N ARG A 300 6.87 12.65 17.55
CA ARG A 300 6.85 11.24 17.16
C ARG A 300 7.32 11.06 15.74
N ASN A 301 7.79 9.88 15.43
CA ASN A 301 8.24 9.55 14.09
C ASN A 301 7.86 8.12 13.74
N VAL A 302 7.67 7.89 12.45
CA VAL A 302 7.75 6.55 11.85
C VAL A 302 8.99 6.54 10.97
N THR A 303 9.75 5.45 11.07
CA THR A 303 10.95 5.24 10.25
C THR A 303 10.72 4.06 9.33
N VAL A 304 11.20 4.20 8.10
CA VAL A 304 11.00 3.23 7.03
C VAL A 304 12.32 3.00 6.31
N VAL A 305 12.74 1.75 6.26
CA VAL A 305 13.73 1.28 5.28
C VAL A 305 13.00 0.42 4.27
N LYS A 306 13.47 0.42 3.04
CA LYS A 306 12.88 -0.41 2.02
C LYS A 306 13.60 -1.75 1.92
N THR A 307 12.81 -2.81 1.80
CA THR A 307 13.23 -4.20 1.57
C THR A 307 12.67 -4.71 0.26
#